data_AF-A0A0G4MUD0-F1
#
_entry.id   AF-A0A0G4MUD0-F1
#
_cell.length_a   1.000
_cell.length_b   1.000
_cell.length_c   1.000
_cell.angle_alpha   90.00
_cell.angle_beta   90.00
_cell.angle_gamma   90.00
#
_symmetry.space_group_name_H-M   'P 1'
#
loop_
_entity.id
_entity.type
_entity.pdbx_description
1 polymer ?
#
loop_
_entity_poly.entity_id
_entity_poly.type
_entity_poly.pdbx_seq_one_letter_code
_entity_poly.pdbx_strand_id
1 'polypeptide(L)'
;MATPKFNSKSPTIRRILKEAAELSNAPSPDYTATPLESDLFEWHFTFRGPPNSAFAEGIYHGRIVLPPTYPLRPPSFRFTTPSGRFEVNREICLSISGHHEETWQPAWGVRTALVALRSFMETDPKGQLGGLESADAVRQRHALASRSFKCPACGKSNEEIMAESKNAADAAASTSSQAPSGVEVPSELKMAWKDEMTKSPETTSHAPAIAEQRHFGPGTTGMAEASDEESAELSEAFVTTGSVTPRRDNASTQQQMTAPEMAVPEITSYHHSESARVIPATARVAPLREAPNPRTLNGPTTVQRPMDAGVPLWVDRAIVVLVVLLVAMILRALLNT
;
A
#
# COMPACT_ATOMS: atom_id res chain seq x y z
N MET A 1 3.89 28.82 -8.92
CA MET A 1 4.19 27.80 -7.90
C MET A 1 5.52 27.16 -8.28
N ALA A 2 6.46 27.03 -7.36
CA ALA A 2 7.77 26.45 -7.65
C ALA A 2 7.62 24.94 -7.80
N THR A 3 8.05 24.37 -8.93
CA THR A 3 8.09 22.92 -9.13
C THR A 3 9.09 22.32 -8.12
N PRO A 4 8.70 21.31 -7.34
CA PRO A 4 9.61 20.67 -6.40
C PRO A 4 10.82 20.08 -7.15
N LYS A 5 12.02 20.49 -6.74
CA LYS A 5 13.27 20.08 -7.37
C LYS A 5 13.73 18.76 -6.76
N PHE A 6 13.38 17.65 -7.40
CA PHE A 6 13.76 16.30 -6.93
C PHE A 6 15.23 15.98 -7.25
N ASN A 7 15.91 15.25 -6.37
CA ASN A 7 17.26 14.77 -6.63
C ASN A 7 17.23 13.57 -7.59
N SER A 8 17.36 13.84 -8.89
CA SER A 8 17.35 12.82 -9.95
C SER A 8 18.45 11.76 -9.83
N LYS A 9 19.47 11.99 -8.99
CA LYS A 9 20.56 11.04 -8.72
C LYS A 9 20.15 9.93 -7.75
N SER A 10 19.06 10.10 -7.00
CA SER A 10 18.57 9.06 -6.09
C SER A 10 18.04 7.85 -6.87
N PRO A 11 18.53 6.62 -6.62
CA PRO A 11 18.01 5.41 -7.24
C PRO A 11 16.50 5.22 -7.01
N THR A 12 16.02 5.56 -5.82
CA THR A 12 14.59 5.55 -5.47
C THR A 12 13.79 6.51 -6.34
N ILE A 13 14.24 7.75 -6.48
CA ILE A 13 13.56 8.74 -7.32
C ILE A 13 13.55 8.29 -8.78
N ARG A 14 14.67 7.76 -9.29
CA ARG A 14 14.73 7.18 -10.66
C ARG A 14 13.74 6.03 -10.84
N ARG A 15 13.60 5.16 -9.84
CA ARG A 15 12.63 4.05 -9.87
C ARG A 15 11.20 4.58 -9.93
N ILE A 16 10.83 5.51 -9.05
CA ILE A 16 9.49 6.10 -8.97
C ILE A 16 9.12 6.79 -10.29
N LEU A 17 10.02 7.61 -10.85
CA LEU A 17 9.78 8.29 -12.13
C LEU A 17 9.64 7.32 -13.29
N LYS A 18 10.41 6.22 -13.31
CA LYS A 18 10.27 5.17 -14.31
C LYS A 18 8.91 4.50 -14.24
N GLU A 19 8.42 4.17 -13.05
CA GLU A 19 7.10 3.55 -12.88
C GLU A 19 5.95 4.52 -13.20
N ALA A 20 6.11 5.81 -12.91
CA ALA A 20 5.13 6.83 -13.30
C ALA A 20 5.03 6.93 -14.83
N ALA A 21 6.19 6.93 -15.51
CA ALA A 21 6.24 6.90 -16.97
C ALA A 21 5.65 5.60 -17.53
N GLU A 22 5.91 4.45 -16.90
CA GLU A 22 5.33 3.16 -17.30
C GLU A 22 3.80 3.17 -17.26
N LEU A 23 3.21 3.70 -16.18
CA LEU A 23 1.76 3.81 -16.03
C LEU A 23 1.14 4.81 -17.02
N SER A 24 1.83 5.94 -17.26
CA SER A 24 1.38 6.94 -18.23
C SER A 24 1.48 6.44 -19.69
N ASN A 25 2.52 5.70 -20.03
CA ASN A 25 2.78 5.25 -21.41
C ASN A 25 2.00 3.97 -21.77
N ALA A 26 1.65 3.15 -20.77
CA ALA A 26 0.81 1.98 -20.93
C ALA A 26 -0.43 2.09 -20.02
N PRO A 27 -1.38 2.99 -20.36
CA PRO A 27 -2.61 3.18 -19.61
C PRO A 27 -3.48 1.92 -19.64
N SER A 28 -4.24 1.70 -18.56
CA SER A 28 -5.15 0.56 -18.41
C SER A 28 -6.61 1.04 -18.31
N PRO A 29 -7.57 0.30 -18.90
CA PRO A 29 -8.99 0.58 -18.69
C PRO A 29 -9.49 0.21 -17.27
N ASP A 30 -8.71 -0.58 -16.53
CA ASP A 30 -9.11 -1.16 -15.24
C ASP A 30 -8.54 -0.42 -14.03
N TYR A 31 -7.39 0.24 -14.19
CA TYR A 31 -6.75 1.01 -13.12
C TYR A 31 -5.91 2.16 -13.65
N THR A 32 -5.69 3.15 -12.79
CA THR A 32 -4.73 4.24 -12.99
C THR A 32 -4.08 4.60 -11.66
N ALA A 33 -2.85 5.09 -11.72
CA ALA A 33 -2.20 5.70 -10.58
C ALA A 33 -1.20 6.77 -11.02
N THR A 34 -1.12 7.84 -10.24
CA THR A 34 -0.27 9.01 -10.51
C THR A 34 0.30 9.57 -9.20
N PRO A 35 1.59 9.95 -9.16
CA PRO A 35 2.14 10.68 -8.01
C PRO A 35 1.45 12.02 -7.84
N LEU A 36 1.45 12.55 -6.61
CA LEU A 36 1.03 13.92 -6.34
C LEU A 36 2.08 14.89 -6.90
N GLU A 37 1.61 16.04 -7.39
CA GLU A 37 2.50 17.11 -7.87
C GLU A 37 3.40 17.65 -6.75
N SER A 38 2.90 17.63 -5.50
CA SER A 38 3.61 18.09 -4.31
C SER A 38 4.58 17.05 -3.73
N ASP A 39 4.34 15.77 -3.98
CA ASP A 39 5.12 14.68 -3.37
C ASP A 39 5.12 13.41 -4.25
N LEU A 40 6.30 13.03 -4.77
CA LEU A 40 6.49 11.82 -5.57
C LEU A 40 6.35 10.52 -4.77
N PHE A 41 6.42 10.58 -3.43
CA PHE A 41 6.25 9.42 -2.57
C PHE A 41 4.79 9.13 -2.25
N GLU A 42 3.89 10.05 -2.58
CA GLU A 42 2.47 9.86 -2.36
C GLU A 42 1.72 9.85 -3.69
N TRP A 43 0.94 8.81 -3.91
CA TRP A 43 0.24 8.59 -5.17
C TRP A 43 -1.24 8.46 -4.91
N HIS A 44 -2.03 8.90 -5.88
CA HIS A 44 -3.42 8.52 -5.98
C HIS A 44 -3.55 7.33 -6.92
N PHE A 45 -4.45 6.41 -6.58
CA PHE A 45 -4.86 5.34 -7.48
C PHE A 45 -6.38 5.29 -7.59
N THR A 46 -6.86 4.83 -8.73
CA THR A 46 -8.27 4.50 -8.95
C THR A 46 -8.35 3.21 -9.74
N PHE A 47 -9.22 2.28 -9.35
CA PHE A 47 -9.45 1.07 -10.12
C PHE A 47 -10.92 0.64 -10.11
N ARG A 48 -11.31 -0.15 -11.11
CA ARG A 48 -12.60 -0.85 -11.17
C ARG A 48 -12.58 -2.08 -10.29
N GLY A 49 -13.67 -2.35 -9.59
CA GLY A 49 -13.80 -3.55 -8.77
C GLY A 49 -13.53 -4.84 -9.56
N PRO A 50 -13.10 -5.92 -8.90
CA PRO A 50 -12.98 -7.23 -9.54
C PRO A 50 -14.30 -7.68 -10.17
N PRO A 51 -14.28 -8.23 -11.40
CA PRO A 51 -15.48 -8.73 -12.04
C PRO A 51 -16.03 -9.93 -11.24
N ASN A 52 -17.32 -10.23 -11.40
CA ASN A 52 -17.96 -11.39 -10.76
C ASN A 52 -17.87 -11.39 -9.21
N SER A 53 -17.71 -10.22 -8.59
CA SER A 53 -17.65 -10.05 -7.14
C SER A 53 -18.72 -9.06 -6.65
N ALA A 54 -18.91 -8.96 -5.34
CA ALA A 54 -19.76 -7.92 -4.72
C ALA A 54 -19.27 -6.48 -4.99
N PHE A 55 -18.07 -6.33 -5.57
CA PHE A 55 -17.42 -5.06 -5.86
C PHE A 55 -17.49 -4.67 -7.34
N ALA A 56 -17.97 -5.55 -8.23
CA ALA A 56 -17.84 -5.44 -9.69
C ALA A 56 -18.31 -4.11 -10.28
N GLU A 57 -19.42 -3.56 -9.77
CA GLU A 57 -19.99 -2.29 -10.26
C GLU A 57 -19.33 -1.05 -9.67
N GLY A 58 -18.31 -1.21 -8.83
CA GLY A 58 -17.65 -0.15 -8.10
C GLY A 58 -16.39 0.37 -8.77
N ILE A 59 -16.05 1.62 -8.44
CA ILE A 59 -14.79 2.27 -8.79
C ILE A 59 -14.24 2.85 -7.50
N TYR A 60 -13.02 2.44 -7.12
CA TYR A 60 -12.47 2.74 -5.82
C TYR A 60 -11.22 3.61 -5.95
N HIS A 61 -11.23 4.74 -5.25
CA HIS A 61 -10.10 5.66 -5.17
C HIS A 61 -9.38 5.50 -3.84
N GLY A 62 -8.06 5.64 -3.87
CA GLY A 62 -7.22 5.55 -2.69
C GLY A 62 -5.86 6.19 -2.88
N ARG A 63 -5.01 5.98 -1.89
CA ARG A 63 -3.65 6.52 -1.82
C ARG A 63 -2.64 5.41 -1.64
N ILE A 64 -1.48 5.57 -2.27
CA ILE A 64 -0.28 4.77 -2.04
C ILE A 64 0.76 5.67 -1.40
N VAL A 65 1.37 5.22 -0.32
CA VAL A 65 2.52 5.89 0.28
C VAL A 65 3.75 5.00 0.08
N LEU A 66 4.72 5.52 -0.65
CA LEU A 66 6.00 4.90 -0.90
C LEU A 66 6.97 5.28 0.23
N PRO A 67 7.64 4.33 0.89
CA PRO A 67 8.65 4.68 1.88
C PRO A 67 9.88 5.31 1.21
N PRO A 68 10.69 6.11 1.93
CA PRO A 68 11.97 6.62 1.41
C PRO A 68 12.94 5.52 0.96
N THR A 69 12.79 4.31 1.49
CA THR A 69 13.56 3.11 1.14
C THR A 69 12.98 2.33 -0.04
N TYR A 70 11.93 2.82 -0.71
CA TYR A 70 11.36 2.18 -1.90
C TYR A 70 12.42 2.03 -3.02
N PRO A 71 12.47 0.92 -3.78
CA PRO A 71 11.59 -0.25 -3.73
C PRO A 71 12.06 -1.35 -2.77
N LEU A 72 13.06 -1.11 -1.90
CA LEU A 72 13.55 -2.13 -0.98
C LEU A 72 12.51 -2.50 0.08
N ARG A 73 11.67 -1.54 0.49
CA ARG A 73 10.49 -1.80 1.31
C ARG A 73 9.20 -1.59 0.51
N PRO A 74 8.14 -2.35 0.83
CA PRO A 74 6.85 -2.25 0.16
C PRO A 74 6.13 -0.92 0.42
N PRO A 75 5.18 -0.56 -0.44
CA PRO A 75 4.27 0.56 -0.20
C PRO A 75 3.23 0.26 0.89
N SER A 76 2.57 1.31 1.38
CA SER A 76 1.32 1.21 2.14
C SER A 76 0.14 1.78 1.35
N PHE A 77 -1.07 1.28 1.65
CA PHE A 77 -2.28 1.61 0.91
C PHE A 77 -3.37 2.10 1.84
N ARG A 78 -4.20 3.03 1.34
CA ARG A 78 -5.40 3.53 2.04
C ARG A 78 -6.52 3.74 1.05
N PHE A 79 -7.73 3.27 1.37
CA PHE A 79 -8.92 3.57 0.57
C PHE A 79 -9.51 4.90 1.02
N THR A 80 -9.87 5.75 0.07
CA THR A 80 -10.62 6.98 0.35
C THR A 80 -12.11 6.79 0.05
N THR A 81 -12.43 5.99 -0.96
CA THR A 81 -13.80 5.63 -1.30
C THR A 81 -14.32 4.53 -0.37
N PRO A 82 -15.48 4.72 0.28
CA PRO A 82 -16.12 3.65 1.05
C PRO A 82 -16.42 2.43 0.18
N SER A 83 -15.86 1.27 0.53
CA SER A 83 -16.00 0.03 -0.25
C SER A 83 -16.79 -1.08 0.45
N GLY A 84 -16.98 -0.97 1.78
CA GLY A 84 -17.47 -2.06 2.61
C GLY A 84 -16.44 -3.18 2.87
N ARG A 85 -15.25 -3.13 2.23
CA ARG A 85 -14.17 -4.11 2.42
C ARG A 85 -13.04 -3.60 3.32
N PHE A 86 -12.79 -2.30 3.26
CA PHE A 86 -11.74 -1.64 4.01
C PHE A 86 -12.28 -0.39 4.70
N GLU A 87 -11.75 -0.11 5.89
CA GLU A 87 -11.96 1.16 6.57
C GLU A 87 -11.36 2.32 5.75
N VAL A 88 -12.11 3.41 5.64
CA VAL A 88 -11.68 4.59 4.90
C VAL A 88 -10.54 5.29 5.64
N ASN A 89 -9.50 5.66 4.89
CA ASN A 89 -8.27 6.30 5.35
C ASN A 89 -7.47 5.51 6.39
N ARG A 90 -7.81 4.23 6.62
CA ARG A 90 -7.03 3.31 7.43
C ARG A 90 -6.01 2.60 6.53
N GLU A 91 -4.82 2.38 7.08
CA GLU A 91 -3.81 1.56 6.42
C GLU A 91 -4.25 0.09 6.38
N ILE A 92 -4.06 -0.54 5.24
CA ILE A 92 -4.40 -1.96 5.04
C ILE A 92 -3.14 -2.82 4.96
N CYS A 93 -3.19 -3.99 5.59
CA CYS A 93 -2.13 -4.98 5.43
C CYS A 93 -2.46 -5.94 4.27
N LEU A 94 -1.54 -6.07 3.33
CA LEU A 94 -1.49 -7.08 2.27
C LEU A 94 -0.19 -7.85 2.44
N SER A 95 -0.10 -9.09 1.92
CA SER A 95 1.20 -9.77 1.80
C SER A 95 2.23 -8.89 1.07
N ILE A 96 1.78 -8.05 0.13
CA ILE A 96 2.64 -7.12 -0.60
C ILE A 96 2.79 -5.72 0.05
N SER A 97 2.38 -5.54 1.31
CA SER A 97 2.42 -4.25 2.03
C SER A 97 3.49 -4.21 3.11
N GLY A 98 3.75 -3.03 3.69
CA GLY A 98 4.65 -2.82 4.84
C GLY A 98 4.49 -3.73 6.05
N HIS A 99 3.37 -4.44 6.18
CA HIS A 99 3.14 -5.38 7.27
C HIS A 99 3.77 -6.77 7.04
N HIS A 100 4.18 -7.09 5.81
CA HIS A 100 4.73 -8.38 5.38
C HIS A 100 5.99 -8.20 4.53
N GLU A 101 6.96 -7.46 5.08
CA GLU A 101 8.20 -7.11 4.37
C GLU A 101 8.96 -8.34 3.84
N GLU A 102 8.83 -9.49 4.50
CA GLU A 102 9.46 -10.76 4.13
C GLU A 102 8.97 -11.33 2.80
N THR A 103 7.76 -10.98 2.37
CA THR A 103 7.19 -11.48 1.11
C THR A 103 7.27 -10.46 -0.03
N TRP A 104 7.67 -9.22 0.27
CA TRP A 104 7.87 -8.18 -0.73
C TRP A 104 9.09 -8.44 -1.60
N GLN A 105 8.95 -8.25 -2.91
CA GLN A 105 10.07 -8.29 -3.84
C GLN A 105 10.31 -6.90 -4.43
N PRO A 106 11.52 -6.32 -4.32
CA PRO A 106 11.86 -5.02 -4.92
C PRO A 106 11.70 -4.94 -6.44
N ALA A 107 11.52 -6.08 -7.10
CA ALA A 107 11.16 -6.18 -8.51
C ALA A 107 9.71 -5.72 -8.78
N TRP A 108 8.79 -5.89 -7.82
CA TRP A 108 7.40 -5.48 -7.97
C TRP A 108 7.27 -3.95 -7.93
N GLY A 109 6.59 -3.40 -8.92
CA GLY A 109 6.29 -1.97 -9.02
C GLY A 109 4.86 -1.63 -8.60
N VAL A 110 4.51 -0.34 -8.66
CA VAL A 110 3.16 0.19 -8.41
C VAL A 110 2.12 -0.55 -9.25
N ARG A 111 2.39 -0.82 -10.54
CA ARG A 111 1.47 -1.57 -11.41
C ARG A 111 1.13 -2.94 -10.84
N THR A 112 2.15 -3.74 -10.53
CA THR A 112 1.97 -5.08 -9.94
C THR A 112 1.21 -5.00 -8.63
N ALA A 113 1.54 -3.99 -7.81
CA ALA A 113 0.90 -3.79 -6.52
C ALA A 113 -0.59 -3.44 -6.65
N LEU A 114 -0.99 -2.65 -7.66
CA LEU A 114 -2.40 -2.34 -7.95
C LEU A 114 -3.19 -3.57 -8.39
N VAL A 115 -2.60 -4.40 -9.25
CA VAL A 115 -3.22 -5.66 -9.69
C VAL A 115 -3.46 -6.58 -8.48
N ALA A 116 -2.44 -6.74 -7.64
CA ALA A 116 -2.56 -7.52 -6.41
C ALA A 116 -3.60 -6.94 -5.44
N LEU A 117 -3.60 -5.62 -5.22
CA LEU A 117 -4.58 -4.96 -4.37
C LEU A 117 -6.02 -5.15 -4.87
N ARG A 118 -6.23 -5.06 -6.18
CA ARG A 118 -7.54 -5.29 -6.80
C ARG A 118 -8.02 -6.72 -6.53
N SER A 119 -7.21 -7.73 -6.84
CA SER A 119 -7.56 -9.13 -6.56
C SER A 119 -7.76 -9.39 -5.06
N PHE A 120 -7.02 -8.68 -4.21
CA PHE A 120 -7.12 -8.84 -2.77
C PHE A 120 -8.47 -8.40 -2.20
N MET A 121 -9.26 -7.58 -2.91
CA MET A 121 -10.60 -7.19 -2.47
C MET A 121 -11.52 -8.40 -2.20
N GLU A 122 -11.32 -9.51 -2.92
CA GLU A 122 -12.15 -10.72 -2.82
C GLU A 122 -11.76 -11.62 -1.65
N THR A 123 -10.66 -11.33 -0.95
CA THR A 123 -10.21 -12.10 0.21
C THR A 123 -11.03 -11.80 1.46
N ASP A 124 -11.02 -12.73 2.42
CA ASP A 124 -11.71 -12.57 3.71
C ASP A 124 -11.10 -11.39 4.52
N PRO A 125 -11.91 -10.41 4.97
CA PRO A 125 -11.45 -9.34 5.86
C PRO A 125 -11.05 -9.77 7.26
N LYS A 126 -11.44 -10.98 7.69
CA LYS A 126 -11.32 -11.39 9.10
C LYS A 126 -9.88 -11.37 9.60
N GLY A 127 -9.65 -10.61 10.68
CA GLY A 127 -8.33 -10.49 11.31
C GLY A 127 -7.34 -9.61 10.54
N GLN A 128 -7.75 -8.99 9.44
CA GLN A 128 -6.90 -8.10 8.66
C GLN A 128 -6.94 -6.67 9.21
N LEU A 129 -5.77 -6.03 9.30
CA LEU A 129 -5.68 -4.60 9.62
C LEU A 129 -6.44 -3.77 8.58
N GLY A 130 -7.38 -2.95 9.07
CA GLY A 130 -8.21 -2.09 8.23
C GLY A 130 -9.26 -2.84 7.41
N GLY A 131 -9.40 -4.16 7.59
CA GLY A 131 -10.48 -4.94 6.99
C GLY A 131 -11.82 -4.66 7.67
N LEU A 132 -12.89 -4.58 6.88
CA LEU A 132 -14.25 -4.41 7.37
C LEU A 132 -15.10 -5.64 7.03
N GLU A 133 -15.67 -6.25 8.06
CA GLU A 133 -16.68 -7.30 7.91
C GLU A 133 -18.03 -6.66 7.57
N SER A 134 -18.53 -6.90 6.36
CA SER A 134 -19.83 -6.42 5.91
C SER A 134 -20.50 -7.42 4.98
N ALA A 135 -21.83 -7.40 4.97
CA ALA A 135 -22.61 -8.25 4.07
C ALA A 135 -22.47 -7.78 2.60
N ASP A 136 -22.61 -8.70 1.66
CA ASP A 136 -22.46 -8.39 0.22
C ASP A 136 -23.44 -7.31 -0.26
N ALA A 137 -24.65 -7.25 0.29
CA ALA A 137 -25.60 -6.18 -0.02
C ALA A 137 -25.08 -4.78 0.36
N VAL A 138 -24.28 -4.68 1.43
CA VAL A 138 -23.64 -3.42 1.84
C VAL A 138 -22.49 -3.07 0.89
N ARG A 139 -21.67 -4.07 0.52
CA ARG A 139 -20.59 -3.91 -0.47
C ARG A 139 -21.11 -3.47 -1.83
N GLN A 140 -22.19 -4.07 -2.31
CA GLN A 140 -22.85 -3.70 -3.56
C GLN A 140 -23.42 -2.28 -3.53
N ARG A 141 -24.03 -1.86 -2.40
CA ARG A 141 -24.49 -0.48 -2.23
C ARG A 141 -23.32 0.51 -2.30
N HIS A 142 -22.21 0.19 -1.64
CA HIS A 142 -20.99 0.98 -1.72
C HIS A 142 -20.42 1.00 -3.14
N ALA A 143 -20.42 -0.12 -3.85
CA ALA A 143 -19.99 -0.21 -5.25
C ALA A 143 -20.78 0.76 -6.13
N LEU A 144 -22.11 0.78 -6.04
CA LEU A 144 -22.93 1.73 -6.81
C LEU A 144 -22.63 3.20 -6.44
N ALA A 145 -22.53 3.51 -5.15
CA ALA A 145 -22.25 4.87 -4.69
C ALA A 145 -20.84 5.36 -5.08
N SER A 146 -19.88 4.43 -5.13
CA SER A 146 -18.45 4.71 -5.36
C SER A 146 -18.16 5.39 -6.69
N ARG A 147 -18.99 5.18 -7.72
CA ARG A 147 -18.81 5.76 -9.06
C ARG A 147 -18.85 7.30 -9.03
N SER A 148 -19.80 7.84 -8.26
CA SER A 148 -20.02 9.28 -8.10
C SER A 148 -19.16 9.92 -7.01
N PHE A 149 -18.39 9.12 -6.25
CA PHE A 149 -17.51 9.62 -5.20
C PHE A 149 -16.50 10.60 -5.79
N LYS A 150 -16.36 11.77 -5.17
CA LYS A 150 -15.37 12.78 -5.52
C LYS A 150 -14.29 12.82 -4.46
N CYS A 151 -13.04 12.63 -4.87
CA CYS A 151 -11.93 12.72 -3.94
C CYS A 151 -11.68 14.20 -3.59
N PRO A 152 -11.60 14.56 -2.29
CA PRO A 152 -11.41 15.95 -1.86
C PRO A 152 -10.11 16.59 -2.37
N ALA A 153 -9.09 15.79 -2.67
CA ALA A 153 -7.80 16.27 -3.11
C ALA A 153 -7.68 16.41 -4.63
N CYS A 154 -8.31 15.53 -5.44
CA CYS A 154 -8.25 15.65 -6.89
C CYS A 154 -9.44 16.42 -7.51
N GLY A 155 -10.55 16.55 -6.78
CA GLY A 155 -11.77 17.23 -7.26
C GLY A 155 -12.56 16.48 -8.34
N LYS A 156 -12.02 15.39 -8.89
CA LYS A 156 -12.67 14.53 -9.89
C LYS A 156 -13.45 13.40 -9.23
N SER A 157 -14.53 12.99 -9.90
CA SER A 157 -15.24 11.75 -9.55
C SER A 157 -14.49 10.52 -10.03
N ASN A 158 -14.73 9.39 -9.36
CA ASN A 158 -14.14 8.12 -9.73
C ASN A 158 -14.47 7.71 -11.17
N GLU A 159 -15.70 7.97 -11.63
CA GLU A 159 -16.13 7.68 -12.99
C GLU A 159 -15.41 8.55 -14.03
N GLU A 160 -15.21 9.85 -13.77
CA GLU A 160 -14.42 10.73 -14.63
C GLU A 160 -12.96 10.24 -14.76
N ILE A 161 -12.32 9.89 -13.63
CA ILE A 161 -10.93 9.39 -13.61
C ILE A 161 -10.79 8.13 -14.47
N MET A 162 -11.70 7.16 -14.30
CA MET A 162 -11.63 5.90 -15.06
C MET A 162 -12.06 6.06 -16.52
N ALA A 163 -12.90 7.05 -16.84
CA ALA A 163 -13.23 7.39 -18.22
C ALA A 163 -12.00 7.98 -18.95
N GLU A 164 -11.27 8.88 -18.30
CA GLU A 164 -10.01 9.42 -18.83
C GLU A 164 -8.98 8.30 -19.08
N SER A 165 -8.80 7.40 -18.11
CA SER A 165 -7.88 6.26 -18.23
C SER A 165 -8.26 5.32 -19.38
N LYS A 166 -9.56 5.03 -19.53
CA LYS A 166 -10.07 4.21 -20.63
C LYS A 166 -9.82 4.87 -21.99
N ASN A 167 -10.13 6.17 -22.12
CA ASN A 167 -9.90 6.90 -23.37
C ASN A 167 -8.41 6.91 -23.74
N ALA A 168 -7.52 7.06 -22.76
CA ALA A 168 -6.08 6.97 -22.98
C ALA A 168 -5.65 5.56 -23.43
N ALA A 169 -6.21 4.50 -22.84
CA ALA A 169 -5.97 3.12 -23.26
C ALA A 169 -6.45 2.84 -24.69
N ASP A 170 -7.65 3.32 -25.05
CA ASP A 170 -8.22 3.16 -26.40
C ASP A 170 -7.38 3.91 -27.46
N ALA A 171 -6.89 5.11 -27.13
CA ALA A 171 -6.00 5.88 -27.98
C ALA A 171 -4.62 5.21 -28.17
N ALA A 172 -4.05 4.66 -27.09
CA ALA A 172 -2.79 3.92 -27.15
C ALA A 172 -2.93 2.64 -27.99
N ALA A 173 -4.03 1.89 -27.84
CA ALA A 173 -4.30 0.69 -28.62
C ALA A 173 -4.41 1.01 -30.13
N SER A 174 -5.10 2.09 -30.48
CA SER A 174 -5.25 2.55 -31.87
C SER A 174 -3.91 2.92 -32.53
N THR A 175 -2.98 3.48 -31.75
CA THR A 175 -1.65 3.92 -32.21
C THR A 175 -0.66 2.75 -32.35
N SER A 176 -0.81 1.70 -31.54
CA SER A 176 0.08 0.52 -31.50
C SER A 176 0.05 -0.40 -32.73
N SER A 177 -0.78 -0.07 -33.73
CA SER A 177 -0.78 -0.68 -35.07
C SER A 177 0.53 -0.44 -35.86
N GLN A 178 1.47 0.36 -35.33
CA GLN A 178 2.84 0.52 -35.81
C GLN A 178 3.83 0.14 -34.69
N ALA A 179 4.85 -0.66 -35.02
CA ALA A 179 5.77 -1.35 -34.12
C ALA A 179 6.38 -0.48 -32.98
N PRO A 180 6.74 -1.07 -31.82
CA PRO A 180 7.14 -0.28 -30.65
C PRO A 180 8.56 0.28 -30.80
N SER A 181 8.67 1.59 -30.94
CA SER A 181 9.88 2.33 -30.57
C SER A 181 9.95 2.45 -29.05
N GLY A 182 11.15 2.28 -28.49
CA GLY A 182 11.41 2.24 -27.06
C GLY A 182 10.79 3.39 -26.25
N VAL A 183 10.49 3.10 -24.98
CA VAL A 183 9.92 4.01 -23.98
C VAL A 183 10.55 5.40 -24.07
N GLU A 184 9.86 6.33 -24.72
CA GLU A 184 10.29 7.72 -24.77
C GLU A 184 9.85 8.42 -23.49
N VAL A 185 10.86 8.81 -22.71
CA VAL A 185 10.69 9.58 -21.48
C VAL A 185 10.27 11.01 -21.85
N PRO A 186 9.22 11.58 -21.21
CA PRO A 186 8.75 12.95 -21.45
C PRO A 186 9.88 13.98 -21.41
N SER A 187 9.80 15.02 -22.24
CA SER A 187 10.86 16.03 -22.45
C SER A 187 11.33 16.73 -21.16
N GLU A 188 10.42 16.93 -20.21
CA GLU A 188 10.68 17.45 -18.86
C GLU A 188 11.70 16.60 -18.08
N LEU A 189 11.70 15.28 -18.31
CA LEU A 189 12.59 14.29 -17.70
C LEU A 189 13.84 14.01 -18.55
N LYS A 190 13.82 14.39 -19.84
CA LYS A 190 14.90 14.16 -20.82
C LYS A 190 16.08 15.12 -20.65
N MET A 191 15.84 16.35 -20.17
CA MET A 191 16.91 17.30 -19.83
C MET A 191 17.77 16.81 -18.65
N ALA A 192 17.15 16.22 -17.62
CA ALA A 192 17.90 15.66 -16.49
C ALA A 192 18.78 14.45 -16.89
N TRP A 193 18.44 13.76 -17.98
CA TRP A 193 19.16 12.59 -18.48
C TRP A 193 20.37 12.93 -19.38
N LYS A 194 20.31 14.05 -20.12
CA LYS A 194 21.33 14.39 -21.13
C LYS A 194 22.57 15.04 -20.53
N ASP A 195 22.41 15.74 -19.42
CA ASP A 195 23.50 16.45 -18.73
C ASP A 195 24.42 15.51 -17.90
N GLU A 196 23.98 14.27 -17.60
CA GLU A 196 24.77 13.31 -16.82
C GLU A 196 25.57 12.30 -17.67
N MET A 197 25.23 12.05 -18.94
CA MET A 197 25.98 11.12 -19.80
C MET A 197 27.19 11.76 -20.50
N THR A 198 27.30 13.09 -20.53
CA THR A 198 28.38 13.81 -21.22
C THR A 198 29.61 14.06 -20.35
N LYS A 199 29.62 13.65 -19.08
CA LYS A 199 30.78 13.78 -18.20
C LYS A 199 31.42 12.42 -17.92
N SER A 200 32.25 11.96 -18.86
CA SER A 200 33.22 10.89 -18.59
C SER A 200 34.29 11.37 -17.60
N PRO A 201 34.85 10.50 -16.75
CA PRO A 201 35.97 10.85 -15.89
C PRO A 201 37.27 10.86 -16.71
N GLU A 202 37.96 12.00 -16.75
CA GLU A 202 39.31 12.11 -17.28
C GLU A 202 40.29 11.38 -16.35
N THR A 203 41.01 10.41 -16.89
CA THR A 203 42.19 9.78 -16.29
C THR A 203 43.39 10.72 -16.45
N THR A 204 43.87 11.29 -15.35
CA THR A 204 45.12 12.06 -15.32
C THR A 204 46.31 11.11 -15.15
N SER A 205 47.06 10.91 -16.24
CA SER A 205 48.42 10.36 -16.21
C SER A 205 49.38 11.41 -15.65
N HIS A 206 50.14 11.07 -14.61
CA HIS A 206 51.42 11.72 -14.34
C HIS A 206 52.45 10.68 -13.89
N ALA A 207 53.38 10.40 -14.78
CA ALA A 207 54.69 9.85 -14.44
C ALA A 207 55.60 10.98 -13.93
N PRO A 208 56.61 10.65 -13.13
CA PRO A 208 57.95 11.09 -13.49
C PRO A 208 58.98 9.95 -13.44
N ALA A 209 59.95 10.04 -14.35
CA ALA A 209 61.18 9.25 -14.34
C ALA A 209 62.21 9.89 -13.38
N ILE A 210 63.13 9.09 -12.81
CA ILE A 210 64.61 9.26 -12.83
C ILE A 210 65.31 8.06 -12.13
N ALA A 211 66.22 7.44 -12.89
CA ALA A 211 67.53 6.83 -12.62
C ALA A 211 67.81 5.72 -11.55
N GLU A 212 68.41 4.64 -12.09
CA GLU A 212 69.61 3.90 -11.66
C GLU A 212 69.71 3.28 -10.25
N GLN A 213 69.80 1.93 -10.19
CA GLN A 213 71.07 1.20 -10.03
C GLN A 213 70.88 -0.32 -10.16
N ARG A 214 71.88 -0.98 -10.77
CA ARG A 214 72.01 -2.42 -11.04
C ARG A 214 72.39 -3.18 -9.75
N HIS A 215 72.09 -4.50 -9.65
CA HIS A 215 73.06 -5.56 -9.30
C HIS A 215 72.48 -6.99 -9.41
N PHE A 216 73.40 -7.93 -9.67
CA PHE A 216 73.34 -9.36 -9.99
C PHE A 216 72.65 -10.31 -8.97
N GLY A 217 72.16 -11.48 -9.42
CA GLY A 217 71.81 -12.66 -8.59
C GLY A 217 73.04 -13.52 -8.20
N PRO A 218 72.95 -14.85 -7.92
CA PRO A 218 71.82 -15.72 -7.51
C PRO A 218 72.11 -16.56 -6.21
N GLY A 219 71.15 -17.35 -5.72
CA GLY A 219 71.43 -18.61 -4.98
C GLY A 219 70.70 -18.88 -3.64
N THR A 220 69.79 -19.88 -3.67
CA THR A 220 69.60 -21.05 -2.75
C THR A 220 69.71 -20.84 -1.22
N THR A 221 68.83 -21.28 -0.32
CA THR A 221 68.22 -22.61 -0.03
C THR A 221 67.21 -22.46 1.14
N GLY A 222 66.21 -23.35 1.25
CA GLY A 222 65.74 -23.82 2.58
C GLY A 222 64.25 -23.66 2.93
N MET A 223 63.54 -24.79 2.82
CA MET A 223 62.30 -25.26 3.45
C MET A 223 61.69 -24.48 4.64
N ALA A 224 60.37 -24.29 4.66
CA ALA A 224 59.42 -24.92 5.60
C ALA A 224 57.98 -24.41 5.43
N GLU A 225 57.04 -25.29 5.78
CA GLU A 225 55.57 -25.23 5.64
C GLU A 225 54.89 -24.14 6.48
N ALA A 226 53.76 -23.61 5.98
CA ALA A 226 52.49 -23.50 6.72
C ALA A 226 51.40 -22.84 5.85
N SER A 227 50.18 -23.32 6.03
CA SER A 227 48.90 -22.93 5.43
C SER A 227 48.39 -21.58 5.94
N ASP A 228 47.89 -20.72 5.04
CA ASP A 228 47.07 -19.56 5.40
C ASP A 228 45.77 -19.52 4.59
N GLU A 229 44.65 -19.67 5.32
CA GLU A 229 43.31 -19.23 4.92
C GLU A 229 43.18 -17.75 5.30
N GLU A 230 43.03 -16.86 4.31
CA GLU A 230 42.79 -15.43 4.54
C GLU A 230 41.32 -15.10 4.28
N SER A 231 40.57 -14.94 5.37
CA SER A 231 39.20 -14.41 5.38
C SER A 231 39.24 -12.93 5.77
N ALA A 232 38.63 -12.08 4.95
CA ALA A 232 38.62 -10.63 5.08
C ALA A 232 37.85 -10.15 6.33
N GLU A 233 38.51 -9.28 7.13
CA GLU A 233 37.90 -8.53 8.23
C GLU A 233 37.01 -7.38 7.72
N LEU A 234 35.80 -7.30 8.29
CA LEU A 234 34.93 -6.13 8.32
C LEU A 234 35.23 -5.36 9.61
N SER A 235 35.48 -4.06 9.49
CA SER A 235 35.70 -3.16 10.62
C SER A 235 34.38 -2.79 11.31
N GLU A 236 34.19 -3.20 12.57
CA GLU A 236 33.24 -2.59 13.50
C GLU A 236 33.99 -1.81 14.59
N ALA A 237 33.63 -0.52 14.73
CA ALA A 237 34.20 0.37 15.72
C ALA A 237 33.44 0.28 17.06
N PHE A 238 34.26 0.16 18.09
CA PHE A 238 34.04 -0.07 19.52
C PHE A 238 33.35 1.07 20.28
N VAL A 239 32.39 0.74 21.17
CA VAL A 239 32.03 1.55 22.36
C VAL A 239 32.00 0.62 23.58
N THR A 240 32.90 0.86 24.54
CA THR A 240 33.01 0.09 25.78
C THR A 240 32.07 0.59 26.87
N THR A 241 31.44 -0.37 27.53
CA THR A 241 30.65 -0.25 28.77
C THR A 241 31.54 -0.20 30.01
N GLY A 242 31.25 0.70 30.95
CA GLY A 242 31.78 0.66 32.32
C GLY A 242 30.64 0.51 33.33
N SER A 243 30.64 -0.58 34.08
CA SER A 243 29.74 -0.87 35.20
C SER A 243 30.34 -0.41 36.53
N VAL A 244 29.58 0.36 37.33
CA VAL A 244 29.84 0.54 38.77
C VAL A 244 28.51 0.43 39.53
N THR A 245 28.53 -0.38 40.58
CA THR A 245 27.43 -0.73 41.50
C THR A 245 26.96 0.45 42.36
N PRO A 246 25.77 0.35 42.98
CA PRO A 246 25.62 0.93 44.31
C PRO A 246 25.01 -0.02 45.36
N ARG A 247 25.50 0.24 46.56
CA ARG A 247 25.25 -0.37 47.86
C ARG A 247 23.90 0.09 48.43
N ARG A 248 23.27 -0.84 49.15
CA ARG A 248 22.02 -0.74 49.91
C ARG A 248 22.18 0.18 51.12
N ASP A 249 21.17 1.00 51.43
CA ASP A 249 20.74 1.32 52.79
C ASP A 249 19.24 1.72 52.79
N ASN A 250 18.50 1.11 53.74
CA ASN A 250 17.09 1.35 54.04
C ASN A 250 16.93 2.54 54.98
N ALA A 251 15.89 3.36 54.81
CA ALA A 251 15.05 3.83 55.91
C ALA A 251 13.78 4.54 55.41
N SER A 252 12.67 4.18 56.04
CA SER A 252 11.28 4.58 55.83
C SER A 252 10.99 6.04 56.19
N THR A 253 10.06 6.70 55.49
CA THR A 253 9.02 7.58 56.08
C THR A 253 7.89 7.76 55.07
N GLN A 254 6.67 7.40 55.49
CA GLN A 254 5.42 7.67 54.79
C GLN A 254 5.07 9.16 54.91
N GLN A 255 4.65 9.79 53.81
CA GLN A 255 3.73 10.93 53.88
C GLN A 255 2.88 11.00 52.61
N GLN A 256 1.58 10.96 52.86
CA GLN A 256 0.46 10.99 51.93
C GLN A 256 0.13 12.46 51.63
N MET A 257 0.13 12.88 50.36
CA MET A 257 -0.39 14.18 49.96
C MET A 257 -1.28 14.06 48.73
N THR A 258 -2.45 14.67 48.90
CA THR A 258 -3.62 14.78 48.03
C THR A 258 -3.37 15.64 46.79
N ALA A 259 -3.99 15.29 45.67
CA ALA A 259 -4.02 16.09 44.45
C ALA A 259 -5.02 17.26 44.56
N PRO A 260 -4.72 18.46 44.00
CA PRO A 260 -5.69 19.54 43.92
C PRO A 260 -6.51 19.48 42.63
N GLU A 261 -7.81 19.70 42.83
CA GLU A 261 -8.87 19.86 41.85
C GLU A 261 -8.74 21.23 41.13
N MET A 262 -8.79 21.25 39.80
CA MET A 262 -8.78 22.49 39.01
C MET A 262 -10.13 22.72 38.34
N ALA A 263 -10.71 23.88 38.66
CA ALA A 263 -11.98 24.40 38.21
C ALA A 263 -11.94 24.87 36.74
N VAL A 264 -13.08 24.69 36.06
CA VAL A 264 -13.37 25.15 34.69
C VAL A 264 -14.01 26.54 34.75
N PRO A 265 -13.60 27.53 33.93
CA PRO A 265 -14.18 28.86 33.98
C PRO A 265 -15.45 28.99 33.13
N GLU A 266 -16.38 29.76 33.67
CA GLU A 266 -17.71 30.11 33.17
C GLU A 266 -17.62 31.30 32.18
N ILE A 267 -18.21 31.15 30.99
CA ILE A 267 -18.27 32.20 29.96
C ILE A 267 -19.55 33.00 30.15
N THR A 268 -19.39 34.29 30.46
CA THR A 268 -20.44 35.31 30.50
C THR A 268 -20.69 35.85 29.07
N SER A 269 -21.94 35.84 28.63
CA SER A 269 -22.39 36.44 27.37
C SER A 269 -23.08 37.80 27.61
N TYR A 270 -22.72 38.79 26.81
CA TYR A 270 -23.29 40.14 26.82
C TYR A 270 -24.41 40.29 25.77
N HIS A 271 -25.56 40.78 26.26
CA HIS A 271 -26.60 41.67 25.68
C HIS A 271 -26.99 41.66 24.17
N HIS A 272 -28.27 41.29 23.96
CA HIS A 272 -29.34 41.94 23.19
C HIS A 272 -29.04 42.88 22.00
N SER A 273 -29.63 42.55 20.84
CA SER A 273 -30.85 43.23 20.32
C SER A 273 -31.50 42.44 19.19
N GLU A 274 -32.79 42.11 19.30
CA GLU A 274 -33.62 41.66 18.18
C GLU A 274 -34.91 42.49 18.16
N SER A 275 -35.26 43.01 16.98
CA SER A 275 -36.44 43.84 16.76
C SER A 275 -37.63 42.95 16.39
N ALA A 276 -38.76 43.21 17.04
CA ALA A 276 -39.94 42.36 17.11
C ALA A 276 -40.71 42.21 15.79
N ARG A 277 -41.27 41.01 15.57
CA ARG A 277 -42.54 40.83 14.84
C ARG A 277 -43.45 39.83 15.54
N VAL A 278 -44.71 40.24 15.59
CA VAL A 278 -45.85 39.70 16.34
C VAL A 278 -46.37 38.39 15.73
N ILE A 279 -46.71 37.42 16.58
CA ILE A 279 -47.46 36.18 16.24
C ILE A 279 -48.88 36.28 16.82
N PRO A 280 -49.95 35.87 16.10
CA PRO A 280 -51.22 35.54 16.72
C PRO A 280 -51.35 34.03 17.00
N ALA A 281 -51.95 33.74 18.15
CA ALA A 281 -52.21 32.42 18.69
C ALA A 281 -53.32 31.66 17.93
N THR A 282 -53.20 30.33 17.86
CA THR A 282 -54.19 29.30 18.27
C THR A 282 -54.01 28.01 17.44
N ALA A 283 -53.61 26.91 18.09
CA ALA A 283 -54.01 25.55 17.68
C ALA A 283 -53.83 24.59 18.85
N ARG A 284 -54.90 23.87 19.16
CA ARG A 284 -55.05 22.92 20.28
C ARG A 284 -54.08 21.74 20.19
N VAL A 285 -53.51 21.37 21.33
CA VAL A 285 -52.76 20.13 21.55
C VAL A 285 -53.75 18.98 21.74
N ALA A 286 -53.60 17.89 20.96
CA ALA A 286 -54.30 16.63 21.15
C ALA A 286 -53.50 15.72 22.11
N PRO A 287 -54.14 14.89 22.96
CA PRO A 287 -53.43 14.05 23.91
C PRO A 287 -52.79 12.83 23.24
N LEU A 288 -51.56 12.53 23.67
CA LEU A 288 -50.77 11.36 23.30
C LEU A 288 -51.47 10.07 23.76
N ARG A 289 -51.55 9.09 22.87
CA ARG A 289 -52.14 7.78 23.11
C ARG A 289 -51.04 6.83 23.63
N GLU A 290 -51.25 6.31 24.83
CA GLU A 290 -50.34 5.43 25.56
C GLU A 290 -50.24 4.05 24.89
N ALA A 291 -49.03 3.54 24.70
CA ALA A 291 -48.77 2.23 24.10
C ALA A 291 -48.76 1.12 25.18
N PRO A 292 -49.38 -0.06 24.94
CA PRO A 292 -49.37 -1.14 25.91
C PRO A 292 -48.06 -1.95 25.86
N ASN A 293 -47.45 -2.15 27.02
CA ASN A 293 -46.33 -3.08 27.26
C ASN A 293 -46.74 -4.55 27.04
N PRO A 294 -46.01 -5.35 26.23
CA PRO A 294 -46.14 -6.80 26.29
C PRO A 294 -45.20 -7.39 27.35
N ARG A 295 -45.82 -8.04 28.34
CA ARG A 295 -45.18 -8.86 29.37
C ARG A 295 -44.48 -10.08 28.74
N THR A 296 -43.30 -10.35 29.28
CA THR A 296 -42.52 -11.60 29.36
C THR A 296 -43.25 -12.89 28.99
N LEU A 297 -42.76 -13.58 27.95
CA LEU A 297 -42.93 -15.02 27.74
C LEU A 297 -41.55 -15.69 27.72
N ASN A 298 -41.17 -16.33 28.83
CA ASN A 298 -39.97 -17.16 28.91
C ASN A 298 -40.29 -18.55 28.33
N GLY A 299 -39.63 -18.92 27.24
CA GLY A 299 -39.53 -20.29 26.73
C GLY A 299 -38.20 -20.46 25.99
N PRO A 300 -37.52 -21.62 26.09
CA PRO A 300 -36.22 -21.81 25.45
C PRO A 300 -36.46 -22.03 23.95
N THR A 301 -36.28 -20.99 23.14
CA THR A 301 -36.20 -21.16 21.69
C THR A 301 -34.80 -21.64 21.34
N THR A 302 -34.63 -22.95 21.18
CA THR A 302 -33.46 -23.52 20.51
C THR A 302 -33.44 -23.01 19.07
N VAL A 303 -32.65 -21.97 18.81
CA VAL A 303 -32.26 -21.60 17.44
C VAL A 303 -31.35 -22.70 16.94
N GLN A 304 -31.91 -23.65 16.19
CA GLN A 304 -31.10 -24.62 15.46
C GLN A 304 -30.32 -23.86 14.37
N ARG A 305 -28.99 -23.76 14.53
CA ARG A 305 -28.07 -23.53 13.42
C ARG A 305 -28.28 -24.66 12.40
N PRO A 306 -28.43 -24.39 11.11
CA PRO A 306 -28.18 -25.43 10.12
C PRO A 306 -26.67 -25.72 10.18
N MET A 307 -26.32 -26.82 10.84
CA MET A 307 -25.00 -27.43 10.74
C MET A 307 -24.81 -27.96 9.31
N ASP A 308 -23.64 -27.66 8.75
CA ASP A 308 -22.94 -28.42 7.74
C ASP A 308 -23.76 -28.85 6.52
N ALA A 309 -23.92 -27.92 5.57
CA ALA A 309 -24.13 -28.32 4.18
C ALA A 309 -22.86 -29.04 3.71
N GLY A 310 -22.82 -30.36 3.88
CA GLY A 310 -21.78 -31.22 3.35
C GLY A 310 -21.57 -30.98 1.86
N VAL A 311 -20.34 -31.21 1.40
CA VAL A 311 -19.96 -31.08 -0.01
C VAL A 311 -20.99 -31.83 -0.88
N PRO A 312 -21.62 -31.17 -1.86
CA PRO A 312 -22.63 -31.82 -2.68
C PRO A 312 -22.04 -33.05 -3.39
N LEU A 313 -22.76 -34.17 -3.38
CA LEU A 313 -22.31 -35.43 -3.98
C LEU A 313 -21.94 -35.34 -5.48
N TRP A 314 -22.35 -34.27 -6.17
CA TRP A 314 -21.92 -34.01 -7.55
C TRP A 314 -20.46 -33.56 -7.63
N VAL A 315 -19.94 -32.91 -6.59
CA VAL A 315 -18.54 -32.45 -6.52
C VAL A 315 -17.60 -33.63 -6.40
N ASP A 316 -17.91 -34.61 -5.53
CA ASP A 316 -17.13 -35.85 -5.43
C ASP A 316 -17.12 -36.62 -6.75
N ARG A 317 -18.25 -36.65 -7.47
CA ARG A 317 -18.33 -37.26 -8.79
C ARG A 317 -17.51 -36.51 -9.84
N ALA A 318 -17.48 -35.18 -9.79
CA ALA A 318 -16.68 -34.36 -10.69
C ALA A 318 -15.17 -34.58 -10.43
N ILE A 319 -14.76 -34.68 -9.17
CA ILE A 319 -13.37 -34.96 -8.77
C ILE A 319 -12.95 -36.34 -9.29
N VAL A 320 -13.76 -37.38 -9.11
CA VAL A 320 -13.45 -38.73 -9.60
C VAL A 320 -13.31 -38.74 -11.13
N VAL A 321 -14.17 -38.05 -11.86
CA VAL A 321 -14.07 -37.96 -13.33
C VAL A 321 -12.76 -37.27 -13.75
N LEU A 322 -12.39 -36.17 -13.11
CA LEU A 322 -11.13 -35.47 -13.40
C LEU A 322 -9.90 -36.33 -13.11
N VAL A 323 -9.91 -37.08 -11.99
CA VAL A 323 -8.82 -38.00 -11.64
C VAL A 323 -8.69 -39.12 -12.67
N VAL A 324 -9.80 -39.71 -13.11
CA VAL A 324 -9.80 -40.76 -14.15
C VAL A 324 -9.27 -40.22 -15.49
N LEU A 325 -9.68 -39.02 -15.90
CA LEU A 325 -9.19 -38.39 -17.12
C LEU A 325 -7.68 -38.10 -17.06
N LEU A 326 -7.20 -37.63 -15.91
CA LEU A 326 -5.79 -37.35 -15.70
C LEU A 326 -4.95 -38.63 -15.73
N VAL A 327 -5.43 -39.71 -15.08
CA VAL A 327 -4.77 -41.04 -15.15
C VAL A 327 -4.77 -41.59 -16.58
N ALA A 328 -5.88 -41.43 -17.32
CA ALA A 328 -5.95 -41.85 -18.72
C ALA A 328 -4.98 -41.05 -19.61
N MET A 329 -4.81 -39.74 -19.36
CA MET A 329 -3.84 -38.91 -20.08
C MET A 329 -2.40 -39.34 -19.77
N ILE A 330 -2.08 -39.64 -18.51
CA ILE A 330 -0.75 -40.12 -18.11
C ILE A 330 -0.47 -41.50 -18.72
N LEU A 331 -1.42 -42.44 -18.65
CA LEU A 331 -1.28 -43.75 -19.28
C LEU A 331 -1.11 -43.63 -20.79
N ARG A 332 -1.87 -42.75 -21.44
CA ARG A 332 -1.72 -42.49 -22.87
C ARG A 332 -0.35 -41.90 -23.19
N ALA A 333 0.18 -41.01 -22.36
CA ALA A 333 1.53 -40.45 -22.55
C ALA A 333 2.63 -41.50 -22.36
N LEU A 334 2.47 -42.43 -21.41
CA LEU A 334 3.43 -43.50 -21.12
C LEU A 334 3.37 -44.67 -22.12
N LEU A 335 2.23 -44.89 -22.77
CA LEU A 335 2.04 -45.96 -23.77
C LEU A 335 2.32 -45.48 -25.21
N ASN A 336 2.53 -44.18 -25.42
CA ASN A 336 2.89 -43.59 -26.72
C ASN A 336 4.38 -43.21 -26.83
N THR A 337 5.22 -43.69 -25.91
CA THR A 337 6.70 -43.66 -25.96
C THR A 337 7.24 -45.06 -26.21
#